data_AF-A0A7R8CEZ8-F1
#
_entry.id   AF-A0A7R8CEZ8-F1
#
_cell.length_a   1.000
_cell.length_b   1.000
_cell.length_c   1.000
_cell.angle_alpha   90.00
_cell.angle_beta   90.00
_cell.angle_gamma   90.00
#
_symmetry.space_group_name_H-M   'P 1'
#
loop_
_entity.id
_entity.type
_entity.pdbx_description
1 polymer ?
#
loop_
_entity_poly.entity_id
_entity_poly.type
_entity_poly.pdbx_seq_one_letter_code
_entity_poly.pdbx_strand_id
1 'polypeptide(L)'
;MSEKPTIIWPSCIAKHGRLFTDGKYIKEAFLSCAETLFNDLPNKDIITTRIKTMPTSSCIAQWRIDDMVGDVRAQQTKRLTDDCFCLALDKSLGNEIPGLAVVERYSGTRTVRDYSL
;
A
#
# COMPACT_ATOMS: atom_id res chain seq x y z
N MET A 1 -34.79 0.90 -31.59
CA MET A 1 -33.37 1.31 -31.53
C MET A 1 -32.90 0.98 -30.12
N SER A 2 -32.02 -0.01 -29.98
CA SER A 2 -31.54 -0.50 -28.68
C SER A 2 -30.44 0.45 -28.18
N GLU A 3 -30.72 1.12 -27.06
CA GLU A 3 -29.75 1.97 -26.35
C GLU A 3 -28.61 1.09 -25.85
N LYS A 4 -27.41 1.26 -26.42
CA LYS A 4 -26.22 0.56 -25.95
C LYS A 4 -25.83 1.14 -24.60
N PRO A 5 -25.59 0.31 -23.55
CA PRO A 5 -25.14 0.80 -22.27
C PRO A 5 -23.77 1.47 -22.46
N THR A 6 -23.75 2.78 -22.29
CA THR A 6 -22.54 3.58 -22.40
C THR A 6 -21.64 3.24 -21.22
N ILE A 7 -20.48 2.66 -21.49
CA ILE A 7 -19.50 2.24 -20.50
C ILE A 7 -18.88 3.51 -19.90
N ILE A 8 -19.35 3.88 -18.70
CA ILE A 8 -19.07 5.14 -17.97
C ILE A 8 -17.63 5.18 -17.39
N TRP A 9 -16.84 4.12 -17.62
CA TRP A 9 -15.54 3.87 -16.99
C TRP A 9 -14.54 5.04 -17.04
N PRO A 10 -14.31 5.72 -18.18
CA PRO A 10 -13.30 6.78 -18.25
C PRO A 10 -13.66 8.00 -17.38
N SER A 11 -14.94 8.33 -17.31
CA SER A 11 -15.42 9.54 -16.62
C SER A 11 -15.38 9.43 -15.09
N CYS A 12 -15.53 8.23 -14.53
CA CYS A 12 -15.47 8.00 -13.09
C CYS A 12 -14.03 8.13 -12.55
N ILE A 13 -13.05 7.64 -13.30
CA ILE A 13 -11.62 7.72 -12.95
C ILE A 13 -11.15 9.18 -12.97
N ALA A 14 -11.53 9.93 -14.01
CA ALA A 14 -11.19 11.34 -14.14
C ALA A 14 -11.81 12.21 -13.02
N LYS A 15 -13.02 11.88 -12.55
CA LYS A 15 -13.72 12.62 -11.51
C LYS A 15 -13.22 12.34 -10.09
N HIS A 16 -12.76 11.12 -9.82
CA HIS A 16 -12.35 10.73 -8.46
C HIS A 16 -10.86 10.93 -8.18
N GLY A 17 -10.02 11.21 -9.18
CA GLY A 17 -8.59 11.49 -9.01
C GLY A 17 -7.79 10.34 -8.38
N ARG A 18 -8.42 9.18 -8.20
CA ARG A 18 -7.78 7.98 -7.65
C ARG A 18 -7.14 7.23 -8.79
N LEU A 19 -5.84 6.97 -8.63
CA LEU A 19 -5.09 6.15 -9.56
C LEU A 19 -5.73 4.77 -9.67
N PHE A 20 -5.64 4.17 -10.85
CA PHE A 20 -6.04 2.79 -11.12
C PHE A 20 -5.23 1.76 -10.28
N THR A 21 -4.39 2.20 -9.36
CA THR A 21 -3.62 1.40 -8.40
C THR A 21 -4.29 1.29 -7.03
N ASP A 22 -5.36 2.07 -6.76
CA ASP A 22 -6.14 1.94 -5.54
C ASP A 22 -7.02 0.69 -5.61
N GLY A 23 -6.51 -0.41 -5.05
CA GLY A 23 -7.21 -1.69 -5.01
C GLY A 23 -8.58 -1.62 -4.33
N LYS A 24 -8.82 -0.65 -3.44
CA LYS A 24 -10.15 -0.44 -2.84
C LYS A 24 -11.12 0.16 -3.86
N TYR A 25 -10.67 1.18 -4.59
CA TYR A 25 -11.46 1.81 -5.65
C TYR A 25 -11.82 0.82 -6.77
N ILE A 26 -10.86 0.01 -7.22
CA ILE A 26 -11.12 -1.02 -8.25
C ILE A 26 -12.14 -2.04 -7.74
N LYS A 27 -11.97 -2.52 -6.49
CA LYS A 27 -12.89 -3.48 -5.88
C LYS A 27 -14.32 -2.94 -5.80
N GLU A 28 -14.48 -1.68 -5.39
CA GLU A 28 -15.78 -1.00 -5.33
C GLU A 28 -16.40 -0.83 -6.74
N ALA A 29 -15.61 -0.45 -7.75
CA ALA A 29 -16.08 -0.32 -9.12
C ALA A 29 -16.58 -1.67 -9.68
N PHE A 30 -15.82 -2.76 -9.49
CA PHE A 30 -16.22 -4.10 -9.91
C PHE A 30 -17.48 -4.59 -9.20
N LEU A 31 -17.66 -4.26 -7.91
CA LEU A 31 -18.89 -4.60 -7.18
C LEU A 31 -20.09 -3.77 -7.65
N SER A 32 -19.90 -2.50 -7.97
CA SER A 32 -20.97 -1.62 -8.47
C SER A 32 -21.51 -2.06 -9.84
N CYS A 33 -20.65 -2.65 -10.66
CA CYS A 33 -21.02 -3.17 -11.98
C CYS A 33 -21.27 -4.69 -11.99
N ALA A 34 -21.19 -5.38 -10.84
CA ALA A 34 -21.24 -6.84 -10.78
C ALA A 34 -22.53 -7.43 -11.37
N GLU A 35 -23.68 -6.80 -11.09
CA GLU A 35 -24.99 -7.21 -11.63
C GLU A 35 -25.09 -7.01 -13.14
N THR A 36 -24.28 -6.15 -13.75
CA THR A 36 -24.25 -5.97 -15.21
C THR A 36 -23.16 -6.82 -15.86
N LEU A 37 -22.00 -6.96 -15.22
CA LEU A 37 -20.84 -7.71 -15.72
C LEU A 37 -21.03 -9.22 -15.64
N PHE A 38 -21.73 -9.70 -14.60
CA PHE A 38 -21.82 -11.13 -14.32
C PHE A 38 -23.24 -11.69 -14.44
N ASN A 39 -24.22 -10.92 -14.91
CA ASN A 39 -25.61 -11.36 -14.94
C ASN A 39 -25.83 -12.67 -15.72
N ASP A 40 -25.12 -12.82 -16.82
CA ASP A 40 -25.27 -13.94 -17.76
C ASP A 40 -24.46 -15.17 -17.32
N LEU A 41 -23.73 -15.07 -16.21
CA LEU A 41 -22.89 -16.15 -15.68
C LEU A 41 -23.67 -16.97 -14.63
N PRO A 42 -23.70 -18.32 -14.74
CA PRO A 42 -24.40 -19.18 -13.79
C PRO A 42 -23.77 -19.15 -12.38
N ASN A 43 -22.54 -18.63 -12.25
CA ASN A 43 -21.77 -18.54 -11.02
C ASN A 43 -21.62 -17.09 -10.51
N LYS A 44 -22.51 -16.17 -10.90
CA LYS A 44 -22.44 -14.75 -10.54
C LYS A 44 -22.27 -14.48 -9.04
N ASP A 45 -22.98 -15.25 -8.21
CA ASP A 45 -22.95 -15.08 -6.76
C ASP A 45 -21.60 -15.46 -6.17
N ILE A 46 -20.97 -16.50 -6.74
CA ILE A 46 -19.63 -16.97 -6.34
C ILE A 46 -18.58 -15.93 -6.73
N ILE A 47 -18.67 -15.38 -7.94
CA ILE A 47 -17.75 -14.35 -8.43
C ILE A 47 -17.87 -13.09 -7.56
N THR A 48 -19.10 -12.63 -7.32
CA THR A 48 -19.37 -11.44 -6.49
C THR A 48 -18.87 -11.64 -5.07
N THR A 49 -19.10 -12.82 -4.48
CA THR A 49 -18.61 -13.16 -3.14
C THR A 49 -17.08 -13.17 -3.09
N ARG A 50 -16.41 -13.75 -4.09
CA ARG A 50 -14.94 -13.73 -4.17
C ARG A 50 -14.38 -12.33 -4.30
N ILE A 51 -14.98 -11.47 -5.13
CA ILE A 51 -14.57 -10.07 -5.24
C ILE A 51 -14.78 -9.36 -3.90
N LYS A 52 -15.88 -9.61 -3.17
CA LYS A 52 -16.12 -9.03 -1.84
C LYS A 52 -15.09 -9.49 -0.80
N THR A 53 -14.74 -10.78 -0.78
CA THR A 53 -13.81 -11.34 0.20
C THR A 53 -12.35 -11.11 -0.15
N MET A 54 -12.03 -10.76 -1.39
CA MET A 54 -10.66 -10.46 -1.82
C MET A 54 -10.07 -9.29 -1.01
N PRO A 55 -9.00 -9.50 -0.23
CA PRO A 55 -8.36 -8.41 0.47
C PRO A 55 -7.71 -7.47 -0.54
N THR A 56 -7.79 -6.16 -0.30
CA THR A 56 -7.17 -5.16 -1.18
C THR A 56 -5.65 -5.28 -1.05
N SER A 57 -4.95 -5.27 -2.20
CA SER A 57 -3.49 -5.41 -2.26
C SER A 57 -2.76 -4.43 -1.35
N SER A 58 -3.28 -3.21 -1.21
CA SER A 58 -2.75 -2.17 -0.31
C SER A 58 -2.85 -2.53 1.16
N CYS A 59 -3.94 -3.18 1.60
CA CYS A 59 -4.12 -3.61 2.98
C CYS A 59 -3.16 -4.76 3.34
N ILE A 60 -2.96 -5.71 2.42
CA ILE A 60 -2.01 -6.81 2.61
C ILE A 60 -0.57 -6.29 2.62
N ALA A 61 -0.24 -5.38 1.70
CA ALA A 61 1.09 -4.76 1.65
C ALA A 61 1.39 -3.99 2.93
N GLN A 62 0.44 -3.17 3.40
CA GLN A 62 0.57 -2.44 4.66
C GLN A 62 0.76 -3.39 5.85
N TRP A 63 -0.10 -4.40 5.99
CA TRP A 63 0.02 -5.37 7.09
C TRP A 63 1.36 -6.10 7.08
N ARG A 64 1.86 -6.50 5.91
CA ARG A 64 3.19 -7.12 5.78
C ARG A 64 4.31 -6.14 6.11
N ILE A 65 4.21 -4.88 5.71
CA ILE A 65 5.17 -3.84 6.07
C ILE A 65 5.18 -3.64 7.58
N ASP A 66 4.01 -3.52 8.22
CA ASP A 66 3.88 -3.33 9.66
C ASP A 66 4.47 -4.51 10.45
N ASP A 67 4.21 -5.75 10.00
CA ASP A 67 4.77 -6.97 10.58
C ASP A 67 6.30 -7.01 10.46
N MET A 68 6.83 -6.74 9.26
CA MET A 68 8.27 -6.65 9.03
C MET A 68 8.93 -5.52 9.83
N VAL A 69 8.29 -4.35 9.94
CA VAL A 69 8.78 -3.23 10.77
C VAL A 69 8.85 -3.66 12.23
N GLY A 70 7.85 -4.40 12.72
CA GLY A 70 7.85 -4.97 14.07
C GLY A 70 9.04 -5.90 14.32
N ASP A 71 9.29 -6.85 13.41
CA ASP A 71 10.41 -7.80 13.50
C ASP A 71 11.77 -7.10 13.39
N VAL A 72 11.94 -6.21 12.40
CA VAL A 72 13.17 -5.42 12.23
C VAL A 72 13.46 -4.60 13.48
N ARG A 73 12.46 -3.92 14.05
CA ARG A 73 12.62 -3.14 15.28
C ARG A 73 13.01 -4.03 16.45
N ALA A 74 12.39 -5.19 16.63
CA ALA A 74 12.74 -6.12 17.71
C ALA A 74 14.20 -6.62 17.58
N GLN A 75 14.63 -6.95 16.38
CA GLN A 75 16.00 -7.37 16.09
C GLN A 75 17.01 -6.24 16.27
N GLN A 76 16.65 -5.01 15.88
CA GLN A 76 17.46 -3.81 16.08
C GLN A 76 17.62 -3.53 17.57
N THR A 77 16.54 -3.39 18.34
CA THR A 77 16.58 -3.10 19.79
C THR A 77 17.44 -4.10 20.56
N LYS A 78 17.41 -5.38 20.19
CA LYS A 78 18.27 -6.41 20.80
C LYS A 78 19.77 -6.22 20.51
N ARG A 79 20.13 -5.56 19.41
CA ARG A 79 21.50 -5.31 18.96
C ARG A 79 22.03 -3.93 19.35
N LEU A 80 21.16 -2.99 19.74
CA LEU A 80 21.56 -1.63 20.18
C LEU A 80 22.29 -1.60 21.52
N THR A 81 22.49 -2.75 22.16
CA THR A 81 23.29 -2.89 23.39
C THR A 81 24.80 -2.84 23.17
N ASP A 82 25.28 -2.70 21.92
CA ASP A 82 26.71 -2.61 21.58
C ASP A 82 27.23 -1.14 21.62
N ASP A 83 28.54 -0.99 21.89
CA ASP A 83 29.18 0.21 22.46
C ASP A 83 29.20 1.54 21.64
N CYS A 84 28.82 1.55 20.35
CA CYS A 84 29.00 2.73 19.50
C CYS A 84 27.79 3.07 18.63
N PHE A 85 27.33 4.32 18.73
CA PHE A 85 26.15 4.86 18.05
C PHE A 85 26.42 6.25 17.41
N CYS A 86 25.98 6.46 16.16
CA CYS A 86 26.04 7.72 15.41
C CYS A 86 24.70 8.04 14.73
N LEU A 87 24.29 9.31 14.73
CA LEU A 87 23.06 9.79 14.09
C LEU A 87 23.40 10.78 12.97
N ALA A 88 22.78 10.62 11.79
CA ALA A 88 22.83 11.56 10.68
C ALA A 88 21.43 12.12 10.41
N LEU A 89 21.34 13.44 10.21
CA LEU A 89 20.09 14.15 9.96
C LEU A 89 20.20 14.84 8.59
N ASP A 90 19.26 14.57 7.70
CA ASP A 90 19.18 15.21 6.39
C ASP A 90 17.83 15.92 6.21
N LYS A 91 17.87 17.21 5.88
CA LYS A 91 16.67 18.04 5.74
C LYS A 91 16.46 18.38 4.27
N SER A 92 15.32 17.95 3.73
CA SER A 92 14.88 18.30 2.38
C SER A 92 13.84 19.43 2.39
N LEU A 93 13.95 20.33 1.42
CA LEU A 93 13.07 21.49 1.23
C LEU A 93 12.34 21.49 -0.12
N GLY A 94 12.19 20.32 -0.76
CA GLY A 94 11.68 20.20 -2.13
C GLY A 94 10.15 20.31 -2.30
N ASN A 95 9.39 20.44 -1.21
CA ASN A 95 7.93 20.36 -1.18
C ASN A 95 7.34 21.35 -0.15
N GLU A 96 6.01 21.53 -0.17
CA GLU A 96 5.29 22.42 0.78
C GLU A 96 5.48 22.04 2.25
N ILE A 97 5.84 20.78 2.53
CA ILE A 97 6.11 20.26 3.87
C ILE A 97 7.57 19.77 3.93
N PRO A 98 8.48 20.48 4.63
CA PRO A 98 9.86 20.07 4.78
C PRO A 98 9.99 18.62 5.28
N GLY A 99 10.77 17.80 4.58
CA GLY A 99 11.11 16.45 5.01
C GLY A 99 12.35 16.44 5.90
N LEU A 100 12.35 15.65 6.97
CA LEU A 100 13.54 15.35 7.78
C LEU A 100 13.75 13.83 7.74
N ALA A 101 14.89 13.40 7.20
CA ALA A 101 15.34 12.01 7.27
C ALA A 101 16.30 11.86 8.46
N VAL A 102 16.11 10.80 9.24
CA VAL A 102 16.95 10.46 10.39
C VAL A 102 17.59 9.11 10.11
N VAL A 103 18.91 9.07 10.03
CA VAL A 103 19.68 7.85 9.75
C VAL A 103 20.48 7.48 10.99
N GLU A 104 20.24 6.28 11.46
CA GLU A 104 20.83 5.73 12.67
C GLU A 104 21.91 4.71 12.29
N ARG A 105 23.15 4.89 12.78
CA ARG A 105 24.28 4.00 12.50
C ARG A 105 24.85 3.45 13.80
N TYR A 106 25.02 2.14 13.86
CA TYR A 106 25.63 1.45 14.99
C TYR A 106 26.87 0.68 14.51
N SER A 107 27.93 0.63 15.32
CA SER A 107 29.09 -0.21 15.02
C SER A 107 29.26 -1.29 16.09
N GLY A 108 28.94 -2.54 15.72
CA GLY A 108 29.41 -3.72 16.43
C GLY A 108 30.84 -4.08 15.99
N THR A 109 31.51 -4.98 16.72
CA THR A 109 32.95 -5.33 16.64
C THR A 109 33.52 -5.75 15.27
N ARG A 110 32.79 -5.67 14.15
CA ARG A 110 33.38 -5.79 12.80
C ARG A 110 32.63 -5.21 11.60
N THR A 111 31.49 -4.51 11.74
CA THR A 111 30.77 -3.94 10.56
C THR A 111 30.00 -2.66 10.87
N VAL A 112 30.17 -1.62 10.03
CA VAL A 112 29.33 -0.41 10.01
C VAL A 112 28.05 -0.69 9.20
N ARG A 113 26.88 -0.31 9.69
CA ARG A 113 25.58 -0.46 8.99
C ARG A 113 24.77 0.82 9.04
N ASP A 114 24.08 1.11 7.94
CA ASP A 114 23.25 2.31 7.75
C ASP A 114 21.77 1.94 7.81
N TYR A 115 20.99 2.59 8.67
CA TYR A 115 19.54 2.41 8.77
C TYR A 115 18.82 3.75 8.64
N SER A 116 17.89 3.88 7.69
CA SER A 116 17.05 5.07 7.52
C SER A 116 15.72 4.86 8.25
N LEU A 117 15.33 5.79 9.12
CA LEU A 117 14.02 5.85 9.80
C LEU A 117 13.01 6.64 8.97
#